data_AF-G7E980-F1
#
_entry.id   AF-G7E980-F1
#
_cell.length_a   1.000
_cell.length_b   1.000
_cell.length_c   1.000
_cell.angle_alpha   90.00
_cell.angle_beta   90.00
_cell.angle_gamma   90.00
#
_symmetry.space_group_name_H-M   'P 1'
#
loop_
_entity.id
_entity.type
_entity.pdbx_description
1 polymer ?
#
loop_
_entity_poly.entity_id
_entity_poly.type
_entity_poly.pdbx_seq_one_letter_code
_entity_poly.pdbx_strand_id
1 'polypeptide(L)'
;MLDDDDAELQQSAFLSADFTAPVLPYASIIADLEDKIASIATNTATRERSRLSKPVVFEQLQRAWQRLHDDLIVRNEAGCLPFGRALALFTRNLAPGNQIKLFPLLPHDLLYHSSSALRLQDLDYQPFTRATCQLLANILRGQNELVRSYWPRFLASDLASRLLATPDEQLRTTVLVLLGLLVDESHERIGALAGPRGKTTMAKVLDMAESLHDTPAYSLVHSLVGKMIKSSFLAQIYDTQATPVAIIVEAQVQLLKIAHAEVAALDFPVLDTITETLMQQFLRLSSAAEDAFASQQRQLTDVLLLEGLWFLLQSFTVICLKGQMTASETLARSSGRRAAEFLLKVTVFKQYILSTEQQDHALDGALQAFADIQKAALSFLATSADHHASLVQPAVREAGALPILLSLCGDDPHAPFLRENAILAMRFLLQGSPENQAIIRQLGSMQTFG
;
A
#
# COMPACT_ATOMS: atom_id res chain seq x y z
N MET A 1 12.17 -26.16 48.86
CA MET A 1 12.57 -25.57 47.55
C MET A 1 11.52 -24.56 47.05
N LEU A 2 10.86 -23.84 47.96
CA LEU A 2 9.88 -22.78 47.66
C LEU A 2 10.34 -21.40 48.18
N ASP A 3 11.59 -21.26 48.66
CA ASP A 3 12.02 -20.06 49.41
C ASP A 3 12.94 -19.10 48.63
N ASP A 4 13.68 -19.53 47.60
CA ASP A 4 14.58 -18.62 46.85
C ASP A 4 13.81 -17.65 45.94
N ASP A 5 12.65 -18.08 45.40
CA ASP A 5 11.85 -17.27 44.48
C ASP A 5 11.16 -16.07 45.15
N ASP A 6 10.94 -16.13 46.48
CA ASP A 6 10.34 -15.02 47.23
C ASP A 6 11.42 -14.05 47.75
N ALA A 7 12.66 -14.50 47.94
CA ALA A 7 13.80 -13.64 48.27
C ALA A 7 14.18 -12.71 47.10
N GLU A 8 14.13 -13.21 45.86
CA GLU A 8 14.39 -12.41 44.65
C GLU A 8 13.27 -11.39 44.37
N LEU A 9 12.02 -11.70 44.76
CA LEU A 9 10.89 -10.76 44.67
C LEU A 9 10.96 -9.66 45.74
N GLN A 10 11.48 -9.96 46.93
CA GLN A 10 11.64 -8.98 48.01
C GLN A 10 12.71 -7.92 47.73
N GLN A 11 13.68 -8.20 46.85
CA GLN A 11 14.74 -7.25 46.47
C GLN A 11 14.40 -6.39 45.24
N SER A 12 13.25 -6.60 44.60
CA SER A 12 12.85 -5.82 43.43
C SER A 12 12.37 -4.42 43.82
N ALA A 13 13.09 -3.40 43.36
CA ALA A 13 12.69 -2.00 43.51
C ALA A 13 11.33 -1.72 42.82
N PHE A 14 11.03 -2.39 41.71
CA PHE A 14 9.73 -2.29 41.04
C PHE A 14 8.59 -2.87 41.88
N LEU A 15 8.76 -4.06 42.47
CA LEU A 15 7.67 -4.71 43.22
C LEU A 15 7.42 -4.09 44.59
N SER A 16 8.44 -3.46 45.18
CA SER A 16 8.36 -2.74 46.44
C SER A 16 7.97 -1.26 46.29
N ALA A 17 7.91 -0.74 45.06
CA ALA A 17 7.58 0.66 44.81
C ALA A 17 6.15 0.99 45.25
N ASP A 18 6.02 2.11 45.97
CA ASP A 18 4.73 2.74 46.24
C ASP A 18 4.39 3.74 45.13
N PHE A 19 3.70 3.26 44.10
CA PHE A 19 3.24 4.08 42.97
C PHE A 19 2.22 5.17 43.36
N THR A 20 1.76 5.23 44.61
CA THR A 20 0.92 6.32 45.12
C THR A 20 1.73 7.48 45.70
N ALA A 21 3.03 7.29 45.91
CA ALA A 21 3.91 8.31 46.45
C ALA A 21 3.95 9.58 45.56
N PRO A 22 4.09 10.78 46.15
CA PRO A 22 4.12 12.03 45.39
C PRO A 22 5.34 12.15 44.48
N VAL A 23 6.47 11.56 44.90
CA VAL A 23 7.73 11.51 44.14
C VAL A 23 8.16 10.06 44.03
N LEU A 24 8.45 9.60 42.81
CA LEU A 24 8.91 8.26 42.56
C LEU A 24 10.41 8.20 42.29
N PRO A 25 11.11 7.19 42.82
CA PRO A 25 12.52 6.99 42.51
C PRO A 25 12.66 6.31 41.14
N TYR A 26 12.28 7.01 40.06
CA TYR A 26 12.26 6.43 38.71
C TYR A 26 13.61 5.80 38.34
N ALA A 27 14.73 6.40 38.74
CA ALA A 27 16.06 5.88 38.42
C ALA A 27 16.27 4.44 38.95
N SER A 28 15.90 4.16 40.20
CA SER A 28 16.06 2.82 40.78
C SER A 28 15.07 1.81 40.18
N ILE A 29 13.83 2.26 39.92
CA ILE A 29 12.80 1.42 39.30
C ILE A 29 13.17 1.08 37.85
N ILE A 30 13.67 2.05 37.08
CA ILE A 30 14.14 1.85 35.71
C ILE A 30 15.30 0.85 35.71
N ALA A 31 16.30 1.04 36.56
CA ALA A 31 17.45 0.13 36.64
C ALA A 31 17.02 -1.32 36.94
N ASP A 32 16.09 -1.51 37.89
CA ASP A 32 15.53 -2.84 38.22
C ASP A 32 14.75 -3.44 37.04
N LEU A 33 13.94 -2.63 36.33
CA LEU A 33 13.21 -3.09 35.15
C LEU A 33 14.15 -3.48 34.00
N GLU A 34 15.21 -2.69 33.75
CA GLU A 34 16.18 -2.95 32.68
C GLU A 34 17.00 -4.23 32.93
N ASP A 35 17.40 -4.46 34.18
CA ASP A 35 18.06 -5.71 34.58
C ASP A 35 17.14 -6.93 34.33
N LYS A 36 15.87 -6.83 34.75
CA LYS A 36 14.87 -7.88 34.49
C LYS A 36 14.58 -8.08 33.00
N ILE A 37 14.54 -7.00 32.20
CA ILE A 37 14.37 -7.08 30.74
C ILE A 37 15.51 -7.90 30.13
N ALA A 38 16.76 -7.63 30.52
CA ALA A 38 17.94 -8.35 30.03
C ALA A 38 17.93 -9.83 30.45
N SER A 39 17.54 -10.11 31.69
CA SER A 39 17.41 -11.48 32.22
C SER A 39 16.35 -12.30 31.48
N ILE A 40 15.16 -11.71 31.22
CA ILE A 40 14.09 -12.40 30.48
C ILE A 40 14.48 -12.63 29.00
N ALA A 41 15.25 -11.72 28.40
CA ALA A 41 15.67 -11.84 27.01
C ALA A 41 16.70 -12.97 26.79
N THR A 42 17.56 -13.25 27.77
CA THR A 42 18.69 -14.17 27.63
C THR A 42 18.40 -15.60 28.08
N ASN A 43 17.38 -15.81 28.92
CA ASN A 43 17.13 -17.11 29.54
C ASN A 43 15.71 -17.62 29.28
N THR A 44 15.58 -18.64 28.42
CA THR A 44 14.29 -19.29 28.10
C THR A 44 13.62 -19.90 29.32
N ALA A 45 14.39 -20.46 30.26
CA ALA A 45 13.86 -20.98 31.52
C ALA A 45 13.37 -19.84 32.43
N THR A 46 14.07 -18.71 32.47
CA THR A 46 13.57 -17.50 33.14
C THR A 46 12.33 -16.96 32.45
N ARG A 47 12.20 -17.07 31.13
CA ARG A 47 10.97 -16.68 30.39
C ARG A 47 9.78 -17.56 30.75
N GLU A 48 9.99 -18.87 30.91
CA GLU A 48 8.94 -19.80 31.33
C GLU A 48 8.58 -19.66 32.81
N ARG A 49 9.57 -19.39 33.68
CA ARG A 49 9.36 -19.10 35.11
C ARG A 49 8.74 -17.71 35.35
N SER A 50 9.14 -16.71 34.55
CA SER A 50 8.60 -15.34 34.55
C SER A 50 7.24 -15.21 33.87
N ARG A 51 6.66 -16.32 33.37
CA ARG A 51 5.21 -16.40 33.08
C ARG A 51 4.35 -16.14 34.32
N LEU A 52 4.97 -15.89 35.49
CA LEU A 52 4.44 -15.21 36.68
C LEU A 52 2.92 -15.19 36.71
N SER A 53 2.37 -16.33 37.08
CA SER A 53 1.02 -16.46 37.60
C SER A 53 0.84 -15.75 38.95
N LYS A 54 1.89 -15.10 39.50
CA LYS A 54 1.87 -14.37 40.77
C LYS A 54 1.02 -13.08 40.63
N PRO A 55 -0.14 -12.98 41.30
CA PRO A 55 -1.04 -11.81 41.19
C PRO A 55 -0.37 -10.47 41.49
N VAL A 56 0.58 -10.47 42.43
CA VAL A 56 1.32 -9.28 42.89
C VAL A 56 2.00 -8.52 41.74
N VAL A 57 2.55 -9.24 40.76
CA VAL A 57 3.23 -8.62 39.61
C VAL A 57 2.25 -7.87 38.73
N PHE A 58 1.06 -8.44 38.48
CA PHE A 58 0.04 -7.79 37.67
C PHE A 58 -0.58 -6.58 38.38
N GLU A 59 -0.81 -6.68 39.69
CA GLU A 59 -1.26 -5.54 40.49
C GLU A 59 -0.24 -4.39 40.45
N GLN A 60 1.06 -4.70 40.55
CA GLN A 60 2.10 -3.68 40.45
C GLN A 60 2.22 -3.12 39.03
N LEU A 61 2.10 -3.93 37.98
CA LEU A 61 2.01 -3.43 36.61
C LEU A 61 0.83 -2.48 36.44
N GLN A 62 -0.34 -2.82 36.97
CA GLN A 62 -1.52 -1.97 36.90
C GLN A 62 -1.28 -0.62 37.57
N ARG A 63 -0.72 -0.61 38.80
CA ARG A 63 -0.38 0.62 39.52
C ARG A 63 0.67 1.44 38.78
N ALA A 64 1.69 0.80 38.23
CA ALA A 64 2.74 1.45 37.45
C ALA A 64 2.19 2.12 36.18
N TRP A 65 1.33 1.43 35.44
CA TRP A 65 0.67 1.98 34.24
C TRP A 65 -0.29 3.12 34.58
N GLN A 66 -1.07 2.98 35.66
CA GLN A 66 -1.95 4.06 36.12
C GLN A 66 -1.14 5.29 36.52
N ARG A 67 -0.05 5.09 37.25
CA ARG A 67 0.83 6.19 37.63
C ARG A 67 1.44 6.89 36.42
N LEU A 68 1.95 6.12 35.45
CA LEU A 68 2.47 6.67 34.21
C LEU A 68 1.41 7.46 33.44
N HIS A 69 0.17 6.96 33.42
CA HIS A 69 -0.97 7.68 32.85
C HIS A 69 -1.18 9.03 33.57
N ASP A 70 -1.19 9.05 34.89
CA ASP A 70 -1.40 10.28 35.66
C ASP A 70 -0.27 11.29 35.42
N ASP A 71 0.98 10.86 35.45
CA ASP A 71 2.12 11.76 35.22
C ASP A 71 2.15 12.29 33.78
N LEU A 72 1.99 11.41 32.78
CA LEU A 72 2.15 11.79 31.39
C LEU A 72 0.91 12.50 30.82
N ILE A 73 -0.30 12.04 31.15
CA ILE A 73 -1.55 12.59 30.58
C ILE A 73 -2.12 13.69 31.45
N VAL A 74 -2.22 13.49 32.77
CA VAL A 74 -2.88 14.45 33.67
C VAL A 74 -1.94 15.59 34.04
N ARG A 75 -0.66 15.29 34.33
CA ARG A 75 0.34 16.29 34.72
C ARG A 75 1.22 16.78 33.58
N ASN A 76 1.21 16.08 32.44
CA ASN A 76 2.04 16.38 31.26
C ASN A 76 3.55 16.42 31.58
N GLU A 77 4.00 15.50 32.45
CA GLU A 77 5.38 15.39 32.90
C GLU A 77 6.19 14.46 31.96
N ALA A 78 6.83 15.03 30.94
CA ALA A 78 7.65 14.24 30.00
C ALA A 78 8.85 13.52 30.66
N GLY A 79 9.27 13.94 31.86
CA GLY A 79 10.36 13.30 32.62
C GLY A 79 10.12 11.83 32.97
N CYS A 80 8.88 11.35 32.92
CA CYS A 80 8.55 9.94 33.17
C CYS A 80 8.68 9.04 31.92
N LEU A 81 9.03 9.57 30.74
CA LEU A 81 9.14 8.79 29.50
C LEU A 81 10.16 7.64 29.56
N PRO A 82 11.36 7.78 30.17
CA PRO A 82 12.28 6.66 30.35
C PRO A 82 11.67 5.53 31.18
N PHE A 83 10.91 5.87 32.22
CA PHE A 83 10.16 4.90 33.02
C PHE A 83 9.06 4.22 32.19
N GLY A 84 8.30 4.99 31.42
CA GLY A 84 7.27 4.45 30.53
C GLY A 84 7.85 3.49 29.49
N ARG A 85 9.02 3.80 28.93
CA ARG A 85 9.73 2.91 28.00
C ARG A 85 10.14 1.60 28.69
N ALA A 86 10.78 1.67 29.85
CA ALA A 86 11.18 0.48 30.60
C ALA A 86 9.96 -0.39 30.96
N LEU A 87 8.89 0.23 31.44
CA LEU A 87 7.64 -0.45 31.76
C LEU A 87 7.01 -1.13 30.53
N ALA A 88 6.99 -0.45 29.38
CA ALA A 88 6.48 -1.01 28.12
C ALA A 88 7.29 -2.23 27.67
N LEU A 89 8.63 -2.14 27.70
CA LEU A 89 9.53 -3.23 27.30
C LEU A 89 9.41 -4.43 28.25
N PHE A 90 9.34 -4.19 29.55
CA PHE A 90 9.15 -5.24 30.55
C PHE A 90 7.80 -5.95 30.35
N THR A 91 6.70 -5.19 30.26
CA THR A 91 5.36 -5.74 30.01
C THR A 91 5.32 -6.52 28.68
N ARG A 92 6.02 -6.02 27.64
CA ARG A 92 6.08 -6.65 26.31
C ARG A 92 6.75 -8.02 26.38
N ASN A 93 7.79 -8.14 27.20
CA ASN A 93 8.51 -9.40 27.38
C ASN A 93 7.69 -10.43 28.18
N LEU A 94 6.76 -9.97 29.03
CA LEU A 94 5.81 -10.82 29.78
C LEU A 94 4.58 -11.26 28.96
N ALA A 95 4.27 -10.56 27.86
CA ALA A 95 3.06 -10.81 27.07
C ALA A 95 2.88 -12.25 26.56
N PRO A 96 3.92 -12.98 26.09
CA PRO A 96 3.76 -14.35 25.64
C PRO A 96 3.24 -15.28 26.76
N GLY A 97 2.00 -15.77 26.61
CA GLY A 97 1.32 -16.63 27.59
C GLY A 97 0.48 -15.87 28.62
N ASN A 98 0.54 -14.53 28.63
CA ASN A 98 -0.20 -13.67 29.57
C ASN A 98 -1.09 -12.63 28.87
N GLN A 99 -1.33 -12.78 27.56
CA GLN A 99 -2.00 -11.78 26.73
C GLN A 99 -3.35 -11.32 27.31
N ILE A 100 -4.20 -12.27 27.73
CA ILE A 100 -5.54 -11.97 28.27
C ILE A 100 -5.45 -11.17 29.57
N LYS A 101 -4.48 -11.48 30.44
CA LYS A 101 -4.29 -10.77 31.72
C LYS A 101 -3.71 -9.37 31.54
N LEU A 102 -2.86 -9.19 30.52
CA LEU A 102 -2.25 -7.90 30.22
C LEU A 102 -3.14 -7.00 29.37
N PHE A 103 -4.16 -7.55 28.69
CA PHE A 103 -5.05 -6.77 27.84
C PHE A 103 -5.80 -5.62 28.55
N PRO A 104 -6.30 -5.77 29.79
CA PRO A 104 -6.86 -4.65 30.54
C PRO A 104 -5.87 -3.52 30.83
N LEU A 105 -4.56 -3.81 30.79
CA LEU A 105 -3.49 -2.84 30.99
C LEU A 105 -3.08 -2.15 29.68
N LEU A 106 -3.84 -2.35 28.58
CA LEU A 106 -3.48 -1.81 27.28
C LEU A 106 -3.35 -0.27 27.34
N PRO A 107 -2.18 0.27 26.98
CA PRO A 107 -1.89 1.69 27.10
C PRO A 107 -2.45 2.50 25.91
N HIS A 108 -3.70 2.25 25.49
CA HIS A 108 -4.26 2.93 24.30
C HIS A 108 -4.25 4.46 24.47
N ASP A 109 -4.68 4.97 25.63
CA ASP A 109 -4.74 6.43 25.86
C ASP A 109 -3.35 7.05 25.95
N LEU A 110 -2.38 6.31 26.52
CA LEU A 110 -0.97 6.68 26.53
C LEU A 110 -0.36 6.69 25.12
N LEU A 111 -0.66 5.69 24.30
CA LEU A 111 -0.21 5.60 22.91
C LEU A 111 -0.85 6.71 22.06
N TYR A 112 -2.13 7.01 22.28
CA TYR A 112 -2.83 8.12 21.64
C TYR A 112 -2.25 9.48 22.01
N HIS A 113 -1.92 9.65 23.29
CA HIS A 113 -1.27 10.84 23.81
C HIS A 113 0.14 11.01 23.22
N SER A 114 0.96 9.95 23.23
CA SER A 114 2.33 10.00 22.73
C SER A 114 2.41 10.11 21.20
N SER A 115 1.36 9.72 20.48
CA SER A 115 1.26 9.84 19.02
C SER A 115 0.76 11.19 18.52
N SER A 116 0.62 12.22 19.37
CA SER A 116 0.24 13.56 18.88
C SER A 116 1.32 14.12 17.95
N ALA A 117 0.93 14.97 16.98
CA ALA A 117 1.86 15.48 15.96
C ALA A 117 3.11 16.15 16.55
N LEU A 118 2.95 16.98 17.59
CA LEU A 118 4.07 17.65 18.27
C LEU A 118 4.98 16.66 18.99
N ARG A 119 4.43 15.61 19.61
CA ARG A 119 5.20 14.62 20.37
C ARG A 119 5.93 13.62 19.48
N LEU A 120 5.40 13.30 18.30
CA LEU A 120 6.12 12.43 17.35
C LEU A 120 7.37 13.11 16.76
N GLN A 121 7.42 14.44 16.78
CA GLN A 121 8.62 15.21 16.42
C GLN A 121 9.65 15.27 17.55
N ASP A 122 9.22 15.04 18.79
CA ASP A 122 10.10 15.02 19.95
C ASP A 122 10.80 13.65 20.06
N LEU A 123 12.14 13.69 20.05
CA LEU A 123 12.98 12.50 20.11
C LEU A 123 12.80 11.72 21.42
N ASP A 124 12.39 12.38 22.51
CA ASP A 124 12.20 11.73 23.81
C ASP A 124 10.96 10.81 23.83
N TYR A 125 9.94 11.14 23.04
CA TYR A 125 8.70 10.35 22.94
C TYR A 125 8.81 9.13 22.01
N GLN A 126 9.74 9.14 21.05
CA GLN A 126 9.86 8.07 20.05
C GLN A 126 10.15 6.70 20.67
N PRO A 127 11.15 6.54 21.57
CA PRO A 127 11.45 5.25 22.19
C PRO A 127 10.27 4.68 22.98
N PHE A 128 9.55 5.53 23.73
CA PHE A 128 8.37 5.13 24.48
C PHE A 128 7.22 4.71 23.56
N THR A 129 6.91 5.53 22.54
CA THR A 129 5.84 5.24 21.57
C THR A 129 6.11 3.94 20.82
N ARG A 130 7.36 3.71 20.39
CA ARG A 130 7.79 2.47 19.74
C ARG A 130 7.63 1.26 20.65
N ALA A 131 8.14 1.34 21.89
CA ALA A 131 8.02 0.24 22.86
C ALA A 131 6.55 -0.10 23.16
N THR A 132 5.70 0.92 23.26
CA THR A 132 4.25 0.79 23.51
C THR A 132 3.52 0.15 22.33
N CYS A 133 3.87 0.54 21.10
CA CYS A 133 3.32 -0.09 19.89
C CYS A 133 3.75 -1.56 19.76
N GLN A 134 4.99 -1.89 20.12
CA GLN A 134 5.48 -3.27 20.16
C GLN A 134 4.81 -4.11 21.25
N LEU A 135 4.59 -3.53 22.43
CA LEU A 135 3.81 -4.13 23.51
C LEU A 135 2.41 -4.52 23.02
N LEU A 136 1.71 -3.57 22.40
CA LEU A 136 0.39 -3.79 21.83
C LEU A 136 0.39 -4.94 20.82
N ALA A 137 1.35 -4.95 19.88
CA ALA A 137 1.49 -6.03 18.91
C ALA A 137 1.70 -7.40 19.58
N ASN A 138 2.50 -7.47 20.66
CA ASN A 138 2.75 -8.72 21.39
C ASN A 138 1.55 -9.20 22.20
N ILE A 139 0.77 -8.29 22.80
CA ILE A 139 -0.47 -8.64 23.50
C ILE A 139 -1.51 -9.20 22.52
N LEU A 140 -1.61 -8.61 21.33
CA LEU A 140 -2.61 -9.03 20.34
C LEU A 140 -2.20 -10.27 19.53
N ARG A 141 -0.91 -10.60 19.50
CA ARG A 141 -0.37 -11.68 18.66
C ARG A 141 -1.01 -13.04 18.99
N GLY A 142 -1.62 -13.66 17.98
CA GLY A 142 -2.26 -14.97 18.09
C GLY A 142 -3.55 -14.98 18.91
N GLN A 143 -4.12 -13.81 19.24
CA GLN A 143 -5.31 -13.68 20.08
C GLN A 143 -6.45 -12.98 19.30
N ASN A 144 -7.12 -13.72 18.42
CA ASN A 144 -8.13 -13.14 17.52
C ASN A 144 -9.30 -12.45 18.26
N GLU A 145 -9.70 -12.95 19.43
CA GLU A 145 -10.74 -12.30 20.26
C GLU A 145 -10.29 -10.94 20.81
N LEU A 146 -9.01 -10.81 21.20
CA LEU A 146 -8.45 -9.53 21.64
C LEU A 146 -8.30 -8.56 20.46
N VAL A 147 -7.88 -9.06 19.30
CA VAL A 147 -7.85 -8.27 18.06
C VAL A 147 -9.24 -7.78 17.70
N ARG A 148 -10.25 -8.65 17.77
CA ARG A 148 -11.65 -8.32 17.47
C ARG A 148 -12.20 -7.25 18.40
N SER A 149 -11.87 -7.30 19.69
CA SER A 149 -12.33 -6.29 20.66
C SER A 149 -11.58 -4.96 20.52
N TYR A 150 -10.29 -4.99 20.18
CA TYR A 150 -9.46 -3.78 20.05
C TYR A 150 -9.62 -3.06 18.71
N TRP A 151 -9.80 -3.80 17.61
CA TRP A 151 -9.82 -3.27 16.24
C TRP A 151 -10.78 -2.09 16.04
N PRO A 152 -12.04 -2.13 16.51
CA PRO A 152 -12.96 -1.00 16.35
C PRO A 152 -12.43 0.29 16.99
N ARG A 153 -11.80 0.20 18.16
CA ARG A 153 -11.20 1.35 18.86
C ARG A 153 -9.99 1.88 18.07
N PHE A 154 -9.12 0.99 17.60
CA PHE A 154 -7.93 1.35 16.84
C PHE A 154 -8.28 2.07 15.53
N LEU A 155 -9.25 1.54 14.78
CA LEU A 155 -9.67 2.10 13.49
C LEU A 155 -10.55 3.35 13.63
N ALA A 156 -11.40 3.41 14.67
CA ALA A 156 -12.24 4.60 14.92
C ALA A 156 -11.43 5.80 15.40
N SER A 157 -10.29 5.56 16.05
CA SER A 157 -9.33 6.61 16.37
C SER A 157 -8.49 6.98 15.14
N ASP A 158 -7.99 8.21 15.08
CA ASP A 158 -6.97 8.62 14.10
C ASP A 158 -5.55 8.14 14.48
N LEU A 159 -5.45 7.21 15.45
CA LEU A 159 -4.20 6.69 15.99
C LEU A 159 -3.32 6.07 14.91
N ALA A 160 -3.89 5.21 14.07
CA ALA A 160 -3.13 4.53 13.01
C ALA A 160 -2.51 5.54 12.04
N SER A 161 -3.30 6.50 11.54
CA SER A 161 -2.81 7.56 10.66
C SER A 161 -1.78 8.47 11.32
N ARG A 162 -1.92 8.78 12.63
CA ARG A 162 -0.95 9.56 13.39
C ARG A 162 0.38 8.83 13.52
N LEU A 163 0.33 7.55 13.91
CA LEU A 163 1.52 6.72 14.08
C LEU A 163 2.25 6.49 12.75
N LEU A 164 1.54 6.36 11.63
CA LEU A 164 2.15 6.26 10.30
C LEU A 164 2.78 7.57 9.82
N ALA A 165 2.29 8.73 10.29
CA ALA A 165 2.84 10.04 9.94
C ALA A 165 4.13 10.41 10.70
N THR A 166 4.64 9.51 11.55
CA THR A 166 5.90 9.73 12.29
C THR A 166 7.12 9.80 11.38
N PRO A 167 8.13 10.64 11.69
CA PRO A 167 9.42 10.59 11.00
C PRO A 167 10.25 9.34 11.35
N ASP A 168 9.95 8.67 12.47
CA ASP A 168 10.65 7.47 12.95
C ASP A 168 10.34 6.22 12.10
N GLU A 169 11.29 5.83 11.26
CA GLU A 169 11.17 4.68 10.37
C GLU A 169 10.94 3.35 11.10
N GLN A 170 11.54 3.17 12.29
CA GLN A 170 11.36 1.95 13.08
C GLN A 170 9.95 1.89 13.67
N LEU A 171 9.39 3.04 14.06
CA LEU A 171 7.99 3.13 14.49
C LEU A 171 7.05 2.86 13.30
N ARG A 172 7.28 3.45 12.11
CA ARG A 172 6.49 3.15 10.91
C ARG A 172 6.46 1.65 10.60
N THR A 173 7.62 1.01 10.63
CA THR A 173 7.75 -0.45 10.42
C THR A 173 6.96 -1.23 11.47
N THR A 174 7.06 -0.85 12.74
CA THR A 174 6.30 -1.47 13.85
C THR A 174 4.78 -1.33 13.64
N VAL A 175 4.33 -0.17 13.16
CA VAL A 175 2.91 0.12 12.92
C VAL A 175 2.38 -0.68 11.73
N LEU A 176 3.17 -0.85 10.66
CA LEU A 176 2.81 -1.71 9.53
C LEU A 176 2.69 -3.18 9.96
N VAL A 177 3.60 -3.67 10.81
CA VAL A 177 3.49 -5.02 11.39
C VAL A 177 2.22 -5.16 12.25
N LEU A 178 1.91 -4.15 13.07
CA LEU A 178 0.69 -4.13 13.87
C LEU A 178 -0.56 -4.11 12.99
N LEU A 179 -0.61 -3.29 11.94
CA LEU A 179 -1.72 -3.26 10.98
C LEU A 179 -1.89 -4.63 10.30
N GLY A 180 -0.80 -5.22 9.81
CA GLY A 180 -0.81 -6.55 9.21
C GLY A 180 -1.34 -7.63 10.15
N LEU A 181 -0.98 -7.57 11.44
CA LEU A 181 -1.52 -8.43 12.50
C LEU A 181 -3.01 -8.18 12.73
N LEU A 182 -3.43 -6.93 12.82
CA LEU A 182 -4.80 -6.55 13.14
C LEU A 182 -5.78 -6.98 12.05
N VAL A 183 -5.38 -6.95 10.78
CA VAL A 183 -6.23 -7.40 9.67
C VAL A 183 -6.00 -8.86 9.28
N ASP A 184 -5.11 -9.56 9.97
CA ASP A 184 -4.75 -10.93 9.63
C ASP A 184 -5.95 -11.86 9.68
N GLU A 185 -6.05 -12.73 8.68
CA GLU A 185 -7.10 -13.76 8.50
C GLU A 185 -8.55 -13.28 8.72
N SER A 186 -8.84 -11.99 8.50
CA SER A 186 -10.19 -11.44 8.69
C SER A 186 -10.65 -10.53 7.56
N HIS A 187 -11.53 -11.09 6.73
CA HIS A 187 -12.17 -10.37 5.64
C HIS A 187 -12.96 -9.13 6.14
N GLU A 188 -13.64 -9.23 7.29
CA GLU A 188 -14.36 -8.11 7.89
C GLU A 188 -13.43 -6.94 8.25
N ARG A 189 -12.28 -7.22 8.87
CA ARG A 189 -11.31 -6.19 9.28
C ARG A 189 -10.60 -5.58 8.09
N ILE A 190 -10.25 -6.38 7.09
CA ILE A 190 -9.72 -5.88 5.81
C ILE A 190 -10.75 -4.95 5.15
N GLY A 191 -12.02 -5.35 5.08
CA GLY A 191 -13.09 -4.50 4.53
C GLY A 191 -13.32 -3.21 5.30
N ALA A 192 -13.18 -3.24 6.63
CA ALA A 192 -13.24 -2.04 7.46
C ALA A 192 -12.07 -1.07 7.17
N LEU A 193 -10.86 -1.60 6.95
CA LEU A 193 -9.68 -0.82 6.57
C LEU A 193 -9.78 -0.30 5.12
N ALA A 194 -10.35 -1.07 4.20
CA ALA A 194 -10.59 -0.67 2.81
C ALA A 194 -11.67 0.41 2.67
N GLY A 195 -12.62 0.45 3.60
CA GLY A 195 -13.76 1.36 3.56
C GLY A 195 -13.51 2.75 4.17
N PRO A 196 -14.58 3.57 4.29
CA PRO A 196 -14.47 4.97 4.70
C PRO A 196 -13.75 5.20 6.05
N ARG A 197 -13.90 4.27 7.00
CA ARG A 197 -13.23 4.36 8.32
C ARG A 197 -11.72 4.22 8.21
N GLY A 198 -11.23 3.42 7.28
CA GLY A 198 -9.80 3.23 7.04
C GLY A 198 -9.20 4.19 6.03
N LYS A 199 -9.98 5.09 5.40
CA LYS A 199 -9.54 5.99 4.32
C LYS A 199 -8.21 6.68 4.64
N THR A 200 -8.13 7.38 5.76
CA THR A 200 -6.94 8.17 6.16
C THR A 200 -5.74 7.28 6.45
N THR A 201 -5.96 6.13 7.10
CA THR A 201 -4.91 5.14 7.36
C THR A 201 -4.37 4.57 6.06
N MET A 202 -5.25 4.20 5.13
CA MET A 202 -4.87 3.66 3.82
C MET A 202 -4.17 4.69 2.94
N ALA A 203 -4.59 5.95 2.97
CA ALA A 203 -3.86 7.03 2.31
C ALA A 203 -2.41 7.07 2.81
N LYS A 204 -2.19 7.03 4.14
CA LYS A 204 -0.83 7.00 4.70
C LYS A 204 -0.03 5.76 4.34
N VAL A 205 -0.66 4.58 4.30
CA VAL A 205 0.01 3.35 3.84
C VAL A 205 0.45 3.48 2.38
N LEU A 206 -0.38 4.08 1.53
CA LEU A 206 -0.10 4.25 0.09
C LEU A 206 0.93 5.36 -0.17
N ASP A 207 0.85 6.50 0.52
CA ASP A 207 1.88 7.57 0.50
C ASP A 207 3.25 7.01 0.88
N MET A 208 3.27 6.09 1.86
CA MET A 208 4.50 5.45 2.30
C MET A 208 5.13 4.55 1.24
N ALA A 209 4.35 3.93 0.35
CA ALA A 209 4.87 3.05 -0.70
C ALA A 209 5.87 3.78 -1.61
N GLU A 210 5.62 5.06 -1.88
CA GLU A 210 6.50 5.91 -2.66
C GLU A 210 7.78 6.28 -1.90
N SER A 211 7.63 6.77 -0.67
CA SER A 211 8.77 7.22 0.15
C SER A 211 9.71 6.11 0.60
N LEU A 212 9.21 4.86 0.64
CA LEU A 212 9.93 3.70 1.17
C LEU A 212 10.50 2.79 0.08
N HIS A 213 10.47 3.22 -1.19
CA HIS A 213 11.09 2.47 -2.28
C HIS A 213 12.52 2.06 -1.90
N ASP A 214 12.89 0.80 -2.12
CA ASP A 214 14.16 0.17 -1.72
C ASP A 214 14.39 -0.11 -0.22
N THR A 215 13.42 0.16 0.67
CA THR A 215 13.53 -0.20 2.10
C THR A 215 12.85 -1.55 2.41
N PRO A 216 13.28 -2.27 3.47
CA PRO A 216 12.57 -3.46 3.94
C PRO A 216 11.10 -3.18 4.31
N ALA A 217 10.77 -1.95 4.71
CA ALA A 217 9.42 -1.54 5.07
C ALA A 217 8.47 -1.48 3.86
N TYR A 218 8.97 -1.29 2.64
CA TYR A 218 8.17 -1.42 1.41
C TYR A 218 7.55 -2.81 1.28
N SER A 219 8.29 -3.87 1.64
CA SER A 219 7.77 -5.24 1.59
C SER A 219 6.56 -5.44 2.51
N LEU A 220 6.49 -4.71 3.62
CA LEU A 220 5.34 -4.75 4.53
C LEU A 220 4.13 -4.02 3.95
N VAL A 221 4.34 -2.87 3.31
CA VAL A 221 3.27 -2.14 2.59
C VAL A 221 2.71 -3.01 1.46
N HIS A 222 3.60 -3.55 0.63
CA HIS A 222 3.23 -4.44 -0.47
C HIS A 222 2.51 -5.70 0.03
N SER A 223 3.00 -6.32 1.10
CA SER A 223 2.35 -7.49 1.70
C SER A 223 0.96 -7.17 2.26
N LEU A 224 0.81 -6.04 2.95
CA LEU A 224 -0.47 -5.58 3.49
C LEU A 224 -1.47 -5.32 2.36
N VAL A 225 -1.14 -4.44 1.42
CA VAL A 225 -2.01 -4.06 0.29
C VAL A 225 -2.30 -5.28 -0.59
N GLY A 226 -1.29 -6.10 -0.89
CA GLY A 226 -1.44 -7.34 -1.64
C GLY A 226 -2.41 -8.33 -0.98
N LYS A 227 -2.40 -8.45 0.35
CA LYS A 227 -3.41 -9.24 1.09
C LYS A 227 -4.83 -8.69 0.89
N MET A 228 -4.99 -7.37 0.85
CA MET A 228 -6.29 -6.74 0.62
C MET A 228 -6.78 -6.99 -0.82
N ILE A 229 -5.89 -6.91 -1.82
CA ILE A 229 -6.20 -7.23 -3.22
C ILE A 229 -6.58 -8.70 -3.37
N LYS A 230 -5.82 -9.62 -2.75
CA LYS A 230 -6.13 -11.06 -2.68
C LYS A 230 -7.47 -11.36 -2.02
N SER A 231 -7.94 -10.46 -1.16
CA SER A 231 -9.24 -10.52 -0.50
C SER A 231 -10.35 -9.77 -1.26
N SER A 232 -10.14 -9.44 -2.54
CA SER A 232 -11.10 -8.77 -3.44
C SER A 232 -11.54 -7.36 -3.02
N PHE A 233 -10.68 -6.61 -2.32
CA PHE A 233 -10.99 -5.24 -1.88
C PHE A 233 -10.43 -4.11 -2.78
N LEU A 234 -9.86 -4.44 -3.95
CA LEU A 234 -9.26 -3.44 -4.84
C LEU A 234 -10.22 -2.28 -5.17
N ALA A 235 -11.44 -2.58 -5.63
CA ALA A 235 -12.45 -1.58 -5.97
C ALA A 235 -12.76 -0.66 -4.78
N GLN A 236 -13.02 -1.27 -3.61
CA GLN A 236 -13.39 -0.52 -2.41
C GLN A 236 -12.28 0.44 -1.97
N ILE A 237 -11.02 0.00 -2.00
CA ILE A 237 -9.88 0.87 -1.65
C ILE A 237 -9.78 1.98 -2.68
N TYR A 238 -9.82 1.65 -3.97
CA TYR A 238 -9.70 2.61 -5.07
C TYR A 238 -10.75 3.72 -4.98
N ASP A 239 -12.01 3.36 -4.77
CA ASP A 239 -13.12 4.33 -4.68
C ASP A 239 -13.04 5.15 -3.39
N THR A 240 -12.64 4.53 -2.27
CA THR A 240 -12.50 5.23 -0.99
C THR A 240 -11.41 6.30 -1.04
N GLN A 241 -10.34 6.08 -1.80
CA GLN A 241 -9.26 7.06 -1.97
C GLN A 241 -9.61 8.21 -2.92
N ALA A 242 -10.68 8.10 -3.71
CA ALA A 242 -11.08 9.15 -4.64
C ALA A 242 -11.39 10.48 -3.92
N THR A 243 -11.22 11.59 -4.66
CA THR A 243 -11.64 12.93 -4.24
C THR A 243 -12.54 13.55 -5.31
N PRO A 244 -13.46 14.47 -4.96
CA PRO A 244 -14.33 15.10 -5.96
C PRO A 244 -13.62 16.04 -6.94
N VAL A 245 -12.38 16.44 -6.64
CA VAL A 245 -11.66 17.49 -7.36
C VAL A 245 -10.74 16.92 -8.43
N ALA A 246 -10.10 15.79 -8.15
CA ALA A 246 -9.12 15.17 -9.04
C ALA A 246 -9.70 13.93 -9.73
N ILE A 247 -9.34 13.73 -11.01
CA ILE A 247 -9.74 12.55 -11.80
C ILE A 247 -9.14 11.27 -11.20
N ILE A 248 -7.88 11.37 -10.77
CA ILE A 248 -7.13 10.36 -10.06
C ILE A 248 -6.21 11.05 -9.06
N VAL A 249 -5.96 10.41 -7.91
CA VAL A 249 -5.01 10.91 -6.91
C VAL A 249 -3.83 9.97 -6.76
N GLU A 250 -2.74 10.46 -6.17
CA GLU A 250 -1.49 9.72 -5.95
C GLU A 250 -1.72 8.37 -5.26
N ALA A 251 -2.53 8.33 -4.19
CA ALA A 251 -2.89 7.09 -3.52
C ALA A 251 -3.54 6.04 -4.44
N GLN A 252 -4.37 6.47 -5.40
CA GLN A 252 -4.97 5.57 -6.40
C GLN A 252 -3.92 5.06 -7.39
N VAL A 253 -2.96 5.88 -7.80
CA VAL A 253 -1.84 5.45 -8.64
C VAL A 253 -0.93 4.46 -7.91
N GLN A 254 -0.61 4.72 -6.64
CA GLN A 254 0.16 3.79 -5.79
C GLN A 254 -0.57 2.46 -5.58
N LEU A 255 -1.90 2.48 -5.49
CA LEU A 255 -2.68 1.24 -5.46
C LEU A 255 -2.59 0.48 -6.79
N LEU A 256 -2.67 1.17 -7.93
CA LEU A 256 -2.52 0.55 -9.26
C LEU A 256 -1.11 -0.02 -9.48
N LYS A 257 -0.06 0.66 -8.97
CA LYS A 257 1.32 0.16 -8.93
C LYS A 257 1.42 -1.21 -8.26
N ILE A 258 0.91 -1.29 -7.03
CA ILE A 258 0.94 -2.54 -6.25
C ILE A 258 0.03 -3.59 -6.89
N ALA A 259 -1.14 -3.21 -7.39
CA ALA A 259 -2.04 -4.12 -8.08
C ALA A 259 -1.37 -4.75 -9.31
N HIS A 260 -0.72 -3.94 -10.14
CA HIS A 260 0.04 -4.41 -11.29
C HIS A 260 1.10 -5.46 -10.90
N ALA A 261 1.87 -5.20 -9.84
CA ALA A 261 2.86 -6.14 -9.32
C ALA A 261 2.26 -7.46 -8.82
N GLU A 262 1.05 -7.42 -8.25
CA GLU A 262 0.36 -8.60 -7.71
C GLU A 262 -0.37 -9.43 -8.78
N VAL A 263 -0.83 -8.84 -9.90
CA VAL A 263 -1.65 -9.50 -10.94
C VAL A 263 -1.11 -10.88 -11.35
N ALA A 264 0.21 -10.98 -11.55
CA ALA A 264 0.87 -12.24 -11.94
C ALA A 264 0.72 -13.34 -10.87
N ALA A 265 0.64 -12.98 -9.59
CA ALA A 265 0.57 -13.89 -8.46
C ALA A 265 -0.87 -14.20 -7.97
N LEU A 266 -1.90 -13.54 -8.48
CA LEU A 266 -3.28 -13.74 -8.02
C LEU A 266 -3.92 -15.05 -8.50
N ASP A 267 -4.78 -15.66 -7.69
CA ASP A 267 -5.58 -16.80 -8.14
C ASP A 267 -6.68 -16.36 -9.13
N PHE A 268 -7.08 -17.26 -10.02
CA PHE A 268 -8.04 -16.98 -11.09
C PHE A 268 -9.38 -16.36 -10.64
N PRO A 269 -10.03 -16.80 -9.55
CA PRO A 269 -11.28 -16.18 -9.09
C PRO A 269 -11.11 -14.73 -8.64
N VAL A 270 -9.97 -14.43 -7.99
CA VAL A 270 -9.63 -13.06 -7.58
C VAL A 270 -9.30 -12.23 -8.81
N LEU A 271 -8.58 -12.81 -9.78
CA LEU A 271 -8.23 -12.15 -11.03
C LEU A 271 -9.47 -11.72 -11.81
N ASP A 272 -10.51 -12.55 -11.92
CA ASP A 272 -11.77 -12.16 -12.57
C ASP A 272 -12.39 -10.94 -11.89
N THR A 273 -12.45 -10.94 -10.56
CA THR A 273 -13.04 -9.85 -9.75
C THR A 273 -12.26 -8.54 -9.95
N ILE A 274 -10.93 -8.58 -9.86
CA ILE A 274 -10.12 -7.38 -10.02
C ILE A 274 -10.08 -6.90 -11.48
N THR A 275 -10.21 -7.80 -12.45
CA THR A 275 -10.21 -7.47 -13.88
C THR A 275 -11.36 -6.53 -14.22
N GLU A 276 -12.56 -6.79 -13.68
CA GLU A 276 -13.70 -5.90 -13.83
C GLU A 276 -13.40 -4.49 -13.31
N THR A 277 -12.79 -4.41 -12.12
CA THR A 277 -12.41 -3.12 -11.51
C THR A 277 -11.41 -2.37 -12.39
N LEU A 278 -10.31 -3.03 -12.80
CA LEU A 278 -9.26 -2.43 -13.63
C LEU A 278 -9.83 -1.97 -14.99
N MET A 279 -10.70 -2.78 -15.60
CA MET A 279 -11.42 -2.45 -16.82
C MET A 279 -12.26 -1.17 -16.67
N GLN A 280 -13.10 -1.10 -15.63
CA GLN A 280 -13.94 0.08 -15.36
C GLN A 280 -13.09 1.35 -15.19
N GLN A 281 -11.97 1.25 -14.46
CA GLN A 281 -11.08 2.39 -14.28
C GLN A 281 -10.38 2.78 -15.59
N PHE A 282 -9.98 1.83 -16.43
CA PHE A 282 -9.40 2.14 -17.73
C PHE A 282 -10.38 2.89 -18.64
N LEU A 283 -11.64 2.45 -18.71
CA LEU A 283 -12.66 3.13 -19.49
C LEU A 283 -12.87 4.57 -19.00
N ARG A 284 -12.95 4.77 -17.67
CA ARG A 284 -13.11 6.09 -17.06
C ARG A 284 -11.92 7.02 -17.33
N LEU A 285 -10.71 6.56 -17.02
CA LEU A 285 -9.49 7.37 -17.13
C LEU A 285 -9.15 7.67 -18.59
N SER A 286 -9.36 6.71 -19.51
CA SER A 286 -9.10 6.95 -20.94
C SER A 286 -10.06 8.00 -21.51
N SER A 287 -11.33 8.01 -21.07
CA SER A 287 -12.28 9.08 -21.42
C SER A 287 -11.84 10.43 -20.92
N ALA A 288 -11.45 10.52 -19.65
CA ALA A 288 -10.96 11.77 -19.09
C ALA A 288 -9.70 12.29 -19.80
N ALA A 289 -8.79 11.40 -20.20
CA ALA A 289 -7.61 11.76 -20.98
C ALA A 289 -7.96 12.27 -22.38
N GLU A 290 -8.93 11.65 -23.05
CA GLU A 290 -9.40 12.13 -24.36
C GLU A 290 -10.06 13.51 -24.29
N ASP A 291 -10.85 13.77 -23.26
CA ASP A 291 -11.45 15.09 -23.04
C ASP A 291 -10.37 16.15 -22.75
N ALA A 292 -9.32 15.78 -22.01
CA ALA A 292 -8.15 16.63 -21.80
C ALA A 292 -7.40 16.92 -23.10
N PHE A 293 -7.19 15.90 -23.96
CA PHE A 293 -6.58 16.09 -25.29
C PHE A 293 -7.42 17.01 -26.19
N ALA A 294 -8.75 16.83 -26.18
CA ALA A 294 -9.66 17.59 -27.03
C ALA A 294 -9.77 19.06 -26.61
N SER A 295 -9.73 19.34 -25.31
CA SER A 295 -9.80 20.70 -24.78
C SER A 295 -8.49 21.50 -24.94
N GLN A 296 -7.42 20.88 -25.46
CA GLN A 296 -6.08 21.46 -25.60
C GLN A 296 -5.59 22.17 -24.32
N GLN A 297 -6.07 21.72 -23.15
CA GLN A 297 -5.66 22.32 -21.89
C GLN A 297 -4.16 22.10 -21.70
N ARG A 298 -3.41 23.21 -21.69
CA ARG A 298 -1.93 23.30 -21.69
C ARG A 298 -1.24 22.71 -20.45
N GLN A 299 -1.96 22.23 -19.44
CA GLN A 299 -1.31 21.39 -18.44
C GLN A 299 -1.09 20.03 -19.10
N LEU A 300 0.04 19.89 -19.80
CA LEU A 300 0.59 18.65 -20.36
C LEU A 300 0.13 17.49 -19.48
N THR A 301 -0.83 16.73 -20.00
CA THR A 301 -1.77 15.84 -19.31
C THR A 301 -1.31 15.36 -17.93
N ASP A 302 -2.18 15.59 -16.93
CA ASP A 302 -2.01 15.17 -15.53
C ASP A 302 -1.16 13.89 -15.45
N VAL A 303 0.05 14.03 -14.92
CA VAL A 303 1.05 12.95 -14.87
C VAL A 303 0.46 11.72 -14.18
N LEU A 304 -0.38 11.93 -13.16
CA LEU A 304 -1.04 10.84 -12.44
C LEU A 304 -2.08 10.12 -13.31
N LEU A 305 -2.77 10.84 -14.19
CA LEU A 305 -3.72 10.26 -15.15
C LEU A 305 -3.01 9.36 -16.16
N LEU A 306 -1.93 9.87 -16.74
CA LEU A 306 -1.09 9.11 -17.67
C LEU A 306 -0.47 7.88 -16.99
N GLU A 307 0.10 8.06 -15.81
CA GLU A 307 0.70 6.99 -15.04
C GLU A 307 -0.32 5.91 -14.63
N GLY A 308 -1.51 6.32 -14.19
CA GLY A 308 -2.61 5.39 -13.90
C GLY A 308 -3.02 4.56 -15.12
N LEU A 309 -3.15 5.20 -16.29
CA LEU A 309 -3.44 4.51 -17.55
C LEU A 309 -2.34 3.52 -17.96
N TRP A 310 -1.09 3.90 -17.74
CA TRP A 310 0.06 3.02 -17.99
C TRP A 310 -0.02 1.74 -17.15
N PHE A 311 -0.22 1.84 -15.83
CA PHE A 311 -0.35 0.66 -14.96
C PHE A 311 -1.55 -0.23 -15.31
N LEU A 312 -2.67 0.36 -15.73
CA LEU A 312 -3.84 -0.39 -16.16
C LEU A 312 -3.56 -1.21 -17.43
N LEU A 313 -2.96 -0.60 -18.45
CA LEU A 313 -2.61 -1.28 -19.69
C LEU A 313 -1.57 -2.39 -19.46
N GLN A 314 -0.55 -2.12 -18.63
CA GLN A 314 0.43 -3.14 -18.24
C GLN A 314 -0.23 -4.31 -17.50
N SER A 315 -1.16 -4.02 -16.58
CA SER A 315 -1.93 -5.05 -15.88
C SER A 315 -2.74 -5.91 -16.86
N PHE A 316 -3.36 -5.30 -17.88
CA PHE A 316 -4.10 -6.04 -18.90
C PHE A 316 -3.19 -6.97 -19.72
N THR A 317 -2.00 -6.50 -20.12
CA THR A 317 -1.02 -7.35 -20.79
C THR A 317 -0.68 -8.58 -19.95
N VAL A 318 -0.41 -8.41 -18.65
CA VAL A 318 -0.11 -9.53 -17.74
C VAL A 318 -1.31 -10.46 -17.60
N ILE A 319 -2.53 -9.95 -17.49
CA ILE A 319 -3.76 -10.78 -17.42
C ILE A 319 -3.91 -11.62 -18.69
N CYS A 320 -3.70 -11.03 -19.87
CA CYS A 320 -3.75 -11.75 -21.14
C CYS A 320 -2.65 -12.81 -21.25
N LEU A 321 -1.41 -12.50 -20.84
CA LEU A 321 -0.28 -13.46 -20.84
C LEU A 321 -0.48 -14.63 -19.89
N LYS A 322 -1.18 -14.42 -18.77
CA LYS A 322 -1.47 -15.46 -17.78
C LYS A 322 -2.44 -16.53 -18.34
N GLY A 323 -3.11 -16.26 -19.46
CA GLY A 323 -3.90 -17.25 -20.18
C GLY A 323 -5.21 -17.65 -19.51
N GLN A 324 -5.68 -16.90 -18.50
CA GLN A 324 -7.03 -17.12 -17.97
C GLN A 324 -8.05 -16.68 -19.01
N MET A 325 -8.78 -17.65 -19.57
CA MET A 325 -9.72 -17.42 -20.66
C MET A 325 -10.78 -16.36 -20.32
N THR A 326 -11.42 -16.45 -19.16
CA THR A 326 -12.52 -15.55 -18.77
C THR A 326 -12.10 -14.08 -18.65
N ALA A 327 -11.09 -13.81 -17.84
CA ALA A 327 -10.58 -12.46 -17.60
C ALA A 327 -9.98 -11.84 -18.89
N SER A 328 -9.14 -12.58 -19.60
CA SER A 328 -8.48 -12.06 -20.80
C SER A 328 -9.45 -11.85 -21.97
N GLU A 329 -10.44 -12.73 -22.15
CA GLU A 329 -11.49 -12.57 -23.16
C GLU A 329 -12.37 -11.35 -22.83
N THR A 330 -12.70 -11.16 -21.55
CA THR A 330 -13.48 -10.00 -21.08
C THR A 330 -12.75 -8.69 -21.36
N LEU A 331 -11.43 -8.64 -21.10
CA LEU A 331 -10.59 -7.49 -21.42
C LEU A 331 -10.50 -7.25 -22.92
N ALA A 332 -10.23 -8.29 -23.72
CA ALA A 332 -10.14 -8.19 -25.16
C ALA A 332 -11.45 -7.64 -25.77
N ARG A 333 -12.60 -8.15 -25.32
CA ARG A 333 -13.92 -7.73 -25.77
C ARG A 333 -14.25 -6.28 -25.39
N SER A 334 -14.00 -5.92 -24.13
CA SER A 334 -14.52 -4.66 -23.58
C SER A 334 -13.53 -3.50 -23.70
N SER A 335 -12.23 -3.79 -23.63
CA SER A 335 -11.16 -2.79 -23.63
C SER A 335 -10.34 -2.76 -24.92
N GLY A 336 -10.38 -3.80 -25.76
CA GLY A 336 -9.58 -3.87 -26.99
C GLY A 336 -9.84 -2.71 -27.95
N ARG A 337 -11.12 -2.44 -28.26
CA ARG A 337 -11.51 -1.29 -29.08
C ARG A 337 -11.08 0.04 -28.44
N ARG A 338 -11.35 0.19 -27.14
CA ARG A 338 -11.04 1.43 -26.41
C ARG A 338 -9.54 1.72 -26.38
N ALA A 339 -8.70 0.70 -26.20
CA ALA A 339 -7.25 0.85 -26.26
C ALA A 339 -6.76 1.27 -27.64
N ALA A 340 -7.38 0.78 -28.71
CA ALA A 340 -7.07 1.19 -30.09
C ALA A 340 -7.45 2.65 -30.36
N GLU A 341 -8.65 3.07 -29.94
CA GLU A 341 -9.12 4.46 -30.03
C GLU A 341 -8.23 5.40 -29.20
N PHE A 342 -7.90 5.01 -27.98
CA PHE A 342 -7.03 5.77 -27.10
C PHE A 342 -5.61 5.93 -27.69
N LEU A 343 -5.03 4.86 -28.24
CA LEU A 343 -3.73 4.90 -28.90
C LEU A 343 -3.71 5.89 -30.08
N LEU A 344 -4.79 5.93 -30.88
CA LEU A 344 -4.96 6.92 -31.94
C LEU A 344 -4.90 8.35 -31.38
N LYS A 345 -5.68 8.63 -30.34
CA LYS A 345 -5.79 9.95 -29.73
C LYS A 345 -4.47 10.42 -29.12
N VAL A 346 -3.80 9.55 -28.37
CA VAL A 346 -2.48 9.81 -27.79
C VAL A 346 -1.45 10.12 -28.88
N THR A 347 -1.46 9.36 -29.97
CA THR A 347 -0.49 9.55 -31.07
C THR A 347 -0.68 10.90 -31.77
N VAL A 348 -1.93 11.26 -32.07
CA VAL A 348 -2.26 12.56 -32.68
C VAL A 348 -1.90 13.71 -31.74
N PHE A 349 -2.20 13.57 -30.45
CA PHE A 349 -1.89 14.61 -29.47
C PHE A 349 -0.38 14.80 -29.26
N LYS A 350 0.40 13.71 -29.19
CA LYS A 350 1.87 13.76 -29.15
C LYS A 350 2.44 14.53 -30.34
N GLN A 351 1.92 14.29 -31.56
CA GLN A 351 2.34 15.01 -32.77
C GLN A 351 1.94 16.50 -32.73
N TYR A 352 0.79 16.83 -32.17
CA TYR A 352 0.37 18.21 -31.97
C TYR A 352 1.33 18.96 -31.02
N ILE A 353 1.72 18.34 -29.91
CA ILE A 353 2.69 18.92 -28.96
C ILE A 353 4.04 19.18 -29.66
N LEU A 354 4.57 18.18 -30.38
CA LEU A 354 5.83 18.29 -31.11
C LEU A 354 5.84 19.42 -32.17
N SER A 355 4.67 19.76 -32.73
CA SER A 355 4.56 20.83 -33.73
C SER A 355 4.31 22.21 -33.13
N THR A 356 3.95 22.30 -31.84
CA THR A 356 3.50 23.56 -31.21
C THR A 356 4.47 24.07 -30.13
N GLU A 357 5.24 23.21 -29.48
CA GLU A 357 6.10 23.60 -28.34
C GLU A 357 7.57 23.80 -28.72
N GLN A 358 8.20 24.84 -28.16
CA GLN A 358 9.64 25.02 -28.24
C GLN A 358 10.32 24.05 -27.26
N GLN A 359 11.40 23.40 -27.70
CA GLN A 359 12.12 22.39 -26.90
C GLN A 359 12.55 22.95 -25.54
N ASP A 360 12.05 22.32 -24.47
CA ASP A 360 12.45 22.51 -23.07
C ASP A 360 12.45 21.14 -22.35
N HIS A 361 13.16 21.02 -21.24
CA HIS A 361 13.30 19.77 -20.48
C HIS A 361 11.98 19.21 -19.95
N ALA A 362 10.98 20.05 -19.69
CA ALA A 362 9.64 19.61 -19.27
C ALA A 362 8.89 18.87 -20.40
N LEU A 363 9.15 19.24 -21.67
CA LEU A 363 8.58 18.60 -22.84
C LEU A 363 9.13 17.17 -23.02
N ASP A 364 10.42 16.96 -22.77
CA ASP A 364 11.05 15.63 -22.89
C ASP A 364 10.40 14.60 -21.95
N GLY A 365 10.12 14.98 -20.69
CA GLY A 365 9.44 14.12 -19.73
C GLY A 365 8.02 13.75 -20.16
N ALA A 366 7.26 14.71 -20.70
CA ALA A 366 5.92 14.45 -21.22
C ALA A 366 5.94 13.55 -22.46
N LEU A 367 6.87 13.78 -23.38
CA LEU A 367 7.04 12.94 -24.58
C LEU A 367 7.39 11.49 -24.23
N GLN A 368 8.22 11.29 -23.20
CA GLN A 368 8.54 9.97 -22.68
C GLN A 368 7.30 9.29 -22.08
N ALA A 369 6.51 10.00 -21.26
CA ALA A 369 5.26 9.45 -20.71
C ALA A 369 4.27 9.01 -21.80
N PHE A 370 4.13 9.80 -22.89
CA PHE A 370 3.33 9.39 -24.04
C PHE A 370 3.88 8.15 -24.73
N ALA A 371 5.21 8.07 -24.92
CA ALA A 371 5.84 6.89 -25.51
C ALA A 371 5.60 5.63 -24.68
N ASP A 372 5.70 5.73 -23.35
CA ASP A 372 5.48 4.61 -22.44
C ASP A 372 4.03 4.11 -22.46
N ILE A 373 3.06 5.02 -22.55
CA ILE A 373 1.65 4.66 -22.73
C ILE A 373 1.39 4.04 -24.10
N GLN A 374 1.94 4.61 -25.18
CA GLN A 374 1.81 4.04 -26.52
C GLN A 374 2.36 2.61 -26.53
N LYS A 375 3.53 2.38 -25.93
CA LYS A 375 4.12 1.06 -25.76
C LYS A 375 3.19 0.12 -24.97
N ALA A 376 2.65 0.56 -23.84
CA ALA A 376 1.73 -0.25 -23.02
C ALA A 376 0.47 -0.65 -23.80
N ALA A 377 -0.13 0.28 -24.54
CA ALA A 377 -1.29 0.02 -25.39
C ALA A 377 -0.97 -0.97 -26.51
N LEU A 378 0.18 -0.81 -27.17
CA LEU A 378 0.66 -1.74 -28.18
C LEU A 378 0.86 -3.15 -27.61
N SER A 379 1.50 -3.28 -26.45
CA SER A 379 1.71 -4.57 -25.78
C SER A 379 0.37 -5.24 -25.45
N PHE A 380 -0.59 -4.50 -24.90
CA PHE A 380 -1.93 -5.03 -24.62
C PHE A 380 -2.64 -5.51 -25.90
N LEU A 381 -2.66 -4.69 -26.95
CA LEU A 381 -3.29 -5.04 -28.24
C LEU A 381 -2.61 -6.24 -28.89
N ALA A 382 -1.27 -6.30 -28.87
CA ALA A 382 -0.50 -7.42 -29.41
C ALA A 382 -0.84 -8.73 -28.70
N THR A 383 -0.72 -8.77 -27.37
CA THR A 383 -1.01 -9.96 -26.57
C THR A 383 -2.47 -10.37 -26.69
N SER A 384 -3.39 -9.42 -26.69
CA SER A 384 -4.81 -9.72 -26.85
C SER A 384 -5.14 -10.24 -28.25
N ALA A 385 -4.49 -9.73 -29.30
CA ALA A 385 -4.68 -10.23 -30.66
C ALA A 385 -4.11 -11.64 -30.85
N ASP A 386 -3.02 -11.98 -30.16
CA ASP A 386 -2.44 -13.33 -30.17
C ASP A 386 -3.41 -14.38 -29.59
N HIS A 387 -4.05 -14.05 -28.46
CA HIS A 387 -4.94 -14.99 -27.75
C HIS A 387 -6.41 -14.91 -28.21
N HIS A 388 -6.87 -13.73 -28.63
CA HIS A 388 -8.28 -13.39 -28.91
C HIS A 388 -8.44 -12.64 -30.24
N ALA A 389 -7.77 -13.13 -31.29
CA ALA A 389 -7.76 -12.52 -32.62
C ALA A 389 -9.16 -12.13 -33.13
N SER A 390 -10.14 -13.01 -32.97
CA SER A 390 -11.53 -12.81 -33.44
C SER A 390 -12.25 -11.64 -32.76
N LEU A 391 -11.80 -11.23 -31.57
CA LEU A 391 -12.36 -10.09 -30.84
C LEU A 391 -11.58 -8.80 -31.14
N VAL A 392 -10.25 -8.87 -31.13
CA VAL A 392 -9.38 -7.69 -31.17
C VAL A 392 -9.15 -7.20 -32.60
N GLN A 393 -8.94 -8.10 -33.57
CA GLN A 393 -8.66 -7.69 -34.95
C GLN A 393 -9.79 -6.87 -35.58
N PRO A 394 -11.08 -7.24 -35.44
CA PRO A 394 -12.19 -6.40 -35.89
C PRO A 394 -12.27 -5.07 -35.13
N ALA A 395 -12.10 -5.10 -33.81
CA ALA A 395 -12.16 -3.90 -32.98
C ALA A 395 -11.10 -2.85 -33.36
N VAL A 396 -9.86 -3.27 -33.58
CA VAL A 396 -8.76 -2.38 -34.03
C VAL A 396 -9.01 -1.83 -35.43
N ARG A 397 -9.58 -2.65 -36.32
CA ARG A 397 -9.95 -2.25 -37.68
C ARG A 397 -11.07 -1.20 -37.66
N GLU A 398 -12.13 -1.44 -36.91
CA GLU A 398 -13.28 -0.52 -36.77
C GLU A 398 -12.89 0.79 -36.09
N ALA A 399 -11.94 0.76 -35.15
CA ALA A 399 -11.37 1.96 -34.55
C ALA A 399 -10.51 2.78 -35.53
N GLY A 400 -10.21 2.26 -36.72
CA GLY A 400 -9.34 2.93 -37.69
C GLY A 400 -7.88 3.04 -37.24
N ALA A 401 -7.43 2.17 -36.32
CA ALA A 401 -6.11 2.28 -35.71
C ALA A 401 -4.97 1.69 -36.58
N LEU A 402 -5.26 0.84 -37.56
CA LEU A 402 -4.25 0.17 -38.40
C LEU A 402 -3.26 1.13 -39.13
N PRO A 403 -3.69 2.24 -39.78
CA PRO A 403 -2.76 3.17 -40.41
C PRO A 403 -1.81 3.84 -39.41
N ILE A 404 -2.31 4.11 -38.20
CA ILE A 404 -1.56 4.80 -37.15
C ILE A 404 -0.55 3.84 -36.51
N LEU A 405 -0.95 2.59 -36.26
CA LEU A 405 -0.03 1.52 -35.88
C LEU A 405 1.11 1.35 -36.88
N LEU A 406 0.80 1.41 -38.19
CA LEU A 406 1.82 1.38 -39.23
C LEU A 406 2.75 2.59 -39.17
N SER A 407 2.24 3.79 -38.87
CA SER A 407 3.06 5.00 -38.72
C SER A 407 4.04 4.89 -37.52
N LEU A 408 3.65 4.18 -36.46
CA LEU A 408 4.49 3.92 -35.29
C LEU A 408 5.62 2.91 -35.56
N CYS A 409 5.61 2.23 -36.72
CA CYS A 409 6.73 1.39 -37.16
C CYS A 409 7.90 2.21 -37.76
N GLY A 410 7.73 3.52 -37.94
CA GLY A 410 8.81 4.44 -38.33
C GLY A 410 9.80 4.70 -37.20
N ASP A 411 10.88 5.42 -37.52
CA ASP A 411 11.86 5.83 -36.51
C ASP A 411 11.33 7.04 -35.72
N ASP A 412 11.24 6.91 -34.40
CA ASP A 412 10.92 8.00 -33.47
C ASP A 412 12.15 8.24 -32.56
N PRO A 413 12.85 9.38 -32.70
CA PRO A 413 14.04 9.67 -31.90
C PRO A 413 13.73 9.81 -30.40
N HIS A 414 12.47 10.09 -30.05
CA HIS A 414 12.02 10.20 -28.66
C HIS A 414 11.50 8.87 -28.10
N ALA A 415 11.42 7.81 -28.91
CA ALA A 415 10.89 6.51 -28.50
C ALA A 415 11.51 5.34 -29.28
N PRO A 416 12.82 5.07 -29.13
CA PRO A 416 13.54 4.11 -29.98
C PRO A 416 12.99 2.68 -29.94
N PHE A 417 12.39 2.27 -28.81
CA PHE A 417 11.81 0.92 -28.65
C PHE A 417 10.34 0.83 -29.08
N LEU A 418 9.69 1.94 -29.42
CA LEU A 418 8.27 1.93 -29.79
C LEU A 418 8.05 1.19 -31.12
N ARG A 419 9.00 1.33 -32.05
CA ARG A 419 9.00 0.67 -33.35
C ARG A 419 8.88 -0.86 -33.24
N GLU A 420 9.67 -1.48 -32.38
CA GLU A 420 9.65 -2.95 -32.19
C GLU A 420 8.31 -3.43 -31.65
N ASN A 421 7.72 -2.68 -30.70
CA ASN A 421 6.40 -2.97 -30.15
C ASN A 421 5.29 -2.80 -31.19
N ALA A 422 5.40 -1.77 -32.05
CA ALA A 422 4.46 -1.54 -33.15
C ALA A 422 4.53 -2.66 -34.19
N ILE A 423 5.73 -3.10 -34.58
CA ILE A 423 5.94 -4.23 -35.50
C ILE A 423 5.34 -5.51 -34.93
N LEU A 424 5.57 -5.78 -33.63
CA LEU A 424 5.02 -6.96 -32.97
C LEU A 424 3.49 -6.93 -32.93
N ALA A 425 2.88 -5.79 -32.57
CA ALA A 425 1.44 -5.61 -32.59
C ALA A 425 0.87 -5.82 -34.01
N MET A 426 1.49 -5.21 -35.02
CA MET A 426 1.10 -5.37 -36.42
C MET A 426 1.17 -6.82 -36.88
N ARG A 427 2.19 -7.58 -36.48
CA ARG A 427 2.30 -9.01 -36.80
C ARG A 427 1.06 -9.78 -36.32
N PHE A 428 0.69 -9.65 -35.04
CA PHE A 428 -0.45 -10.37 -34.48
C PHE A 428 -1.79 -9.88 -35.02
N LEU A 429 -1.92 -8.58 -35.30
CA LEU A 429 -3.13 -8.00 -35.88
C LEU A 429 -3.36 -8.42 -37.34
N LEU A 430 -2.30 -8.73 -38.09
CA LEU A 430 -2.37 -9.19 -39.48
C LEU A 430 -2.42 -10.72 -39.62
N GLN A 431 -1.99 -11.44 -38.59
CA GLN A 431 -1.95 -12.90 -38.60
C GLN A 431 -3.36 -13.47 -38.77
N GLY A 432 -3.58 -14.18 -39.89
CA GLY A 432 -4.86 -14.82 -40.19
C GLY A 432 -6.01 -13.86 -40.55
N SER A 433 -5.80 -12.54 -40.65
CA SER A 433 -6.84 -11.58 -41.05
C SER A 433 -6.62 -11.04 -42.47
N PRO A 434 -7.32 -11.57 -43.49
CA PRO A 434 -7.24 -11.04 -44.85
C PRO A 434 -7.77 -9.60 -44.95
N GLU A 435 -8.74 -9.21 -44.11
CA GLU A 435 -9.30 -7.87 -44.08
C GLU A 435 -8.27 -6.84 -43.61
N ASN A 436 -7.55 -7.13 -42.51
CA ASN A 436 -6.51 -6.24 -42.02
C ASN A 436 -5.35 -6.14 -43.05
N GLN A 437 -4.98 -7.27 -43.67
CA GLN A 437 -3.97 -7.29 -44.73
C GLN A 437 -4.38 -6.46 -45.96
N ALA A 438 -5.67 -6.50 -46.35
CA ALA A 438 -6.17 -5.72 -47.47
C ALA A 438 -6.04 -4.21 -47.23
N ILE A 439 -6.37 -3.74 -46.02
CA ILE A 439 -6.22 -2.33 -45.64
C ILE A 439 -4.75 -1.89 -45.74
N ILE A 440 -3.82 -2.67 -45.20
CA ILE A 440 -2.39 -2.33 -45.27
C ILE A 440 -1.87 -2.32 -46.71
N ARG A 441 -2.31 -3.26 -47.56
CA ARG A 441 -1.94 -3.25 -49.00
C ARG A 441 -2.44 -2.00 -49.71
N GLN A 442 -3.66 -1.54 -49.41
CA GLN A 442 -4.22 -0.32 -49.97
C GLN A 442 -3.38 0.91 -49.57
N LEU A 443 -2.97 1.01 -48.30
CA LEU A 443 -2.10 2.09 -47.83
C LEU A 443 -0.72 2.07 -48.50
N GLY A 444 -0.12 0.89 -48.64
CA GLY A 444 1.17 0.72 -49.33
C GLY A 444 1.09 1.09 -50.81
N SER A 445 -0.03 0.81 -51.47
CA SER A 445 -0.27 1.24 -52.85
C SER A 445 -0.49 2.74 -53.02
N MET A 446 -0.85 3.49 -51.97
CA MET A 446 -1.00 4.95 -52.03
C MET A 446 0.35 5.67 -51.86
N GLN A 447 1.31 5.09 -51.15
CA GLN A 447 2.66 5.68 -50.96
C GLN A 447 3.58 5.51 -52.17
N THR A 448 3.34 4.52 -53.05
CA THR A 448 4.15 4.30 -54.27
C THR A 448 3.73 5.15 -55.48
N PHE A 449 2.70 6.00 -55.34
CA PHE A 449 2.26 6.95 -56.37
C PHE A 449 2.37 8.43 -55.95
N GLY A 450 3.12 8.73 -54.87
CA GLY A 450 3.36 10.09 -54.36
C GLY A 450 4.77 10.58 -54.64
#